data_AF-A0A565B2R9-F1
#
_entry.id   AF-A0A565B2R9-F1
#
_cell.length_a   1.000
_cell.length_b   1.000
_cell.length_c   1.000
_cell.angle_alpha   90.00
_cell.angle_beta   90.00
_cell.angle_gamma   90.00
#
_symmetry.space_group_name_H-M   'P 1'
#
loop_
_entity.id
_entity.type
_entity.pdbx_description
1 polymer ?
#
loop_
_entity_poly.entity_id
_entity_poly.type
_entity_poly.pdbx_seq_one_letter_code
_entity_poly.pdbx_strand_id
1 'polypeptide(L)'
;MEINLTSGVIKKIIDGEVEGEADMIPVMQVTEMRSVKAESRGTTTERFRVILLDGIYLHQGMLGSDLNKAAVCLEEKDMEDGLFKVPNLEEVS
;
A
#
# COMPACT_ATOMS: atom_id res chain seq x y z
N MET A 1 3.14 -6.85 19.61
CA MET A 1 1.76 -6.31 19.50
C MET A 1 1.12 -7.01 18.32
N GLU A 2 -0.09 -7.53 18.50
CA GLU A 2 -0.88 -8.07 17.40
C GLU A 2 -1.59 -6.89 16.72
N ILE A 3 -1.41 -6.74 15.41
CA ILE A 3 -2.11 -5.73 14.61
C ILE A 3 -3.38 -6.39 14.09
N ASN A 4 -4.53 -5.82 14.40
CA ASN A 4 -5.81 -6.30 13.89
C ASN A 4 -6.02 -5.78 12.46
N LEU A 5 -6.18 -6.69 11.52
CA LEU A 5 -6.59 -6.36 10.15
C LEU A 5 -8.09 -5.98 10.14
N THR A 6 -8.48 -5.10 9.22
CA THR A 6 -9.90 -4.75 9.02
C THR A 6 -10.60 -5.86 8.25
N SER A 7 -10.99 -6.91 8.98
CA SER A 7 -11.55 -8.16 8.47
C SER A 7 -12.74 -7.95 7.52
N GLY A 8 -12.65 -8.51 6.30
CA GLY A 8 -13.74 -8.55 5.33
C GLY A 8 -14.00 -7.25 4.57
N VAL A 9 -13.19 -6.20 4.80
CA VAL A 9 -13.38 -4.89 4.17
C VAL A 9 -13.23 -4.90 2.65
N ILE A 10 -12.45 -5.83 2.09
CA ILE A 10 -12.29 -5.93 0.62
C ILE A 10 -13.64 -6.19 -0.04
N LYS A 11 -14.45 -7.10 0.54
CA LYS A 11 -15.78 -7.39 0.02
C LYS A 11 -16.69 -6.18 0.12
N LYS A 12 -16.70 -5.49 1.26
CA LYS A 12 -17.48 -4.25 1.46
C LYS A 12 -17.11 -3.17 0.44
N ILE A 13 -15.81 -2.96 0.18
CA ILE A 13 -15.34 -1.99 -0.81
C ILE A 13 -15.85 -2.35 -2.21
N ILE A 14 -15.73 -3.62 -2.61
CA ILE A 14 -16.18 -4.09 -3.92
C ILE A 14 -17.70 -3.97 -4.08
N ASP A 15 -18.45 -4.29 -3.03
CA ASP A 15 -19.91 -4.28 -3.04
C ASP A 15 -20.50 -2.88 -2.80
N GLY A 16 -19.66 -1.89 -2.43
CA GLY A 16 -20.09 -0.52 -2.12
C GLY A 16 -20.75 -0.37 -0.74
N GLU A 17 -20.50 -1.31 0.18
CA GLU A 17 -21.07 -1.40 1.53
C GLU A 17 -20.09 -0.86 2.60
N VAL A 18 -19.30 0.15 2.25
CA VAL A 18 -18.31 0.77 3.16
C VAL A 18 -19.03 1.61 4.21
N GLU A 19 -18.79 1.33 5.49
CA GLU A 19 -19.43 2.01 6.62
C GLU A 19 -18.41 2.59 7.60
N GLY A 20 -18.51 3.91 7.84
CA GLY A 20 -17.71 4.59 8.85
C GLY A 20 -16.21 4.70 8.52
N GLU A 21 -15.43 5.18 9.49
CA GLU A 21 -14.02 5.49 9.29
C GLU A 21 -13.14 4.25 9.10
N ALA A 22 -13.42 3.16 9.81
CA ALA A 22 -12.63 1.94 9.78
C ALA A 22 -12.63 1.25 8.41
N ASP A 23 -13.74 1.32 7.68
CA ASP A 23 -13.84 0.77 6.32
C ASP A 23 -13.22 1.73 5.27
N MET A 24 -13.17 3.04 5.56
CA MET A 24 -12.55 4.06 4.70
C MET A 24 -11.02 4.09 4.80
N ILE A 25 -10.48 3.74 5.97
CA ILE A 25 -9.03 3.68 6.24
C ILE A 25 -8.69 2.29 6.82
N PRO A 26 -8.79 1.22 6.01
CA PRO A 26 -8.59 -0.13 6.50
C PRO A 26 -7.13 -0.47 6.76
N VAL A 27 -6.89 -1.29 7.78
CA VAL A 27 -5.59 -1.92 8.03
C VAL A 27 -5.56 -3.26 7.30
N MET A 28 -4.66 -3.40 6.33
CA MET A 28 -4.48 -4.61 5.53
C MET A 28 -3.02 -5.03 5.50
N GLN A 29 -2.77 -6.32 5.31
CA GLN A 29 -1.44 -6.86 5.14
C GLN A 29 -1.06 -6.90 3.66
N VAL A 30 0.14 -6.42 3.32
CA VAL A 30 0.76 -6.70 2.02
C VAL A 30 1.35 -8.10 2.06
N THR A 31 0.85 -8.98 1.20
CA THR A 31 1.32 -10.38 1.11
C THR A 31 2.30 -10.59 -0.03
N GLU A 32 2.19 -9.80 -1.08
CA GLU A 32 3.12 -9.80 -2.20
C GLU A 32 3.22 -8.39 -2.80
N MET A 33 4.42 -8.00 -3.22
CA MET A 33 4.67 -6.77 -3.96
C MET A 33 5.65 -7.07 -5.09
N ARG A 34 5.38 -6.53 -6.30
CA ARG A 34 6.25 -6.70 -7.46
C ARG A 34 6.34 -5.40 -8.25
N SER A 35 7.56 -4.96 -8.57
CA SER A 35 7.78 -3.90 -9.54
C SER A 35 7.34 -4.37 -10.94
N VAL A 36 6.56 -3.53 -11.61
CA VAL A 36 6.13 -3.71 -12.99
C VAL A 36 6.49 -2.46 -13.78
N LYS A 37 7.08 -2.66 -14.95
CA LYS A 37 7.40 -1.56 -15.87
C LYS A 37 6.13 -1.19 -16.63
N ALA A 38 5.69 0.05 -16.48
CA ALA A 38 4.61 0.60 -17.29
C ALA A 38 5.22 1.57 -18.31
N GLU A 39 5.13 1.23 -19.59
CA GLU A 39 5.54 2.12 -20.68
C GLU A 39 4.33 2.95 -21.13
N SER A 40 4.43 4.27 -21.09
CA SER A 40 3.42 5.17 -21.64
C SER A 40 4.10 6.29 -22.40
N ARG A 41 3.80 6.42 -23.70
CA ARG A 41 4.27 7.53 -24.55
C ARG A 41 5.78 7.82 -24.46
N GLY A 42 6.60 6.76 -24.39
CA GLY A 42 8.06 6.87 -24.36
C GLY A 42 8.66 7.15 -22.98
N THR A 43 7.85 7.24 -21.92
CA THR A 43 8.34 7.26 -20.54
C THR A 43 8.06 5.90 -19.88
N THR A 44 9.10 5.32 -19.27
CA THR A 44 9.00 4.16 -18.40
C THR A 44 8.71 4.66 -16.99
N THR A 45 7.53 4.38 -16.48
CA THR A 45 7.17 4.64 -15.08
C THR A 45 7.15 3.32 -14.34
N GLU A 46 7.94 3.24 -13.27
CA GLU A 46 7.86 2.12 -12.35
C GLU A 46 6.50 2.14 -11.64
N ARG A 47 5.85 0.99 -11.53
CA ARG A 47 4.64 0.83 -10.74
C ARG A 47 4.76 -0.44 -9.92
N PHE A 48 4.14 -0.47 -8.75
CA PHE A 48 4.12 -1.66 -7.92
C PHE A 48 2.76 -2.32 -8.00
N ARG A 49 2.73 -3.59 -8.37
CA ARG A 49 1.58 -4.46 -8.16
C ARG A 49 1.65 -4.99 -6.74
N VAL A 50 0.54 -4.95 -6.03
CA VAL A 50 0.43 -5.43 -4.64
C VAL A 50 -0.69 -6.45 -4.51
N ILE A 51 -0.50 -7.42 -3.63
CA ILE A 51 -1.56 -8.32 -3.15
C ILE A 51 -1.82 -8.00 -1.68
N LEU A 52 -3.06 -7.63 -1.38
CA LEU A 52 -3.52 -7.19 -0.06
C LEU A 52 -4.41 -8.27 0.55
N LEU A 53 -4.22 -8.52 1.85
CA LEU A 53 -5.03 -9.42 2.67
C LEU A 53 -5.71 -8.61 3.77
N ASP A 54 -7.03 -8.74 3.90
CA ASP A 54 -7.81 -8.11 4.98
C ASP A 54 -8.05 -9.03 6.18
N GLY A 55 -7.56 -10.26 6.14
CA GLY A 55 -7.80 -11.31 7.13
C GLY A 55 -8.78 -12.38 6.66
N ILE A 56 -9.54 -12.13 5.59
CA ILE A 56 -10.47 -13.09 4.97
C ILE A 56 -10.21 -13.21 3.46
N TYR A 57 -10.11 -12.09 2.76
CA TYR A 57 -10.01 -12.01 1.31
C TYR A 57 -8.65 -11.50 0.86
N LEU A 58 -8.22 -11.97 -0.31
CA LEU A 58 -7.06 -11.44 -1.03
C LEU A 58 -7.54 -10.58 -2.21
N HIS A 59 -6.88 -9.45 -2.44
CA HIS A 59 -7.14 -8.60 -3.59
C HIS A 59 -5.85 -8.10 -4.23
N GLN A 60 -5.78 -8.14 -5.55
CA GLN A 60 -4.65 -7.62 -6.32
C GLN A 60 -4.93 -6.20 -6.78
N GLY A 61 -4.02 -5.27 -6.51
CA GLY A 61 -4.12 -3.87 -6.91
C GLY A 61 -2.80 -3.30 -7.45
N MET A 62 -2.86 -2.02 -7.82
CA MET A 62 -1.70 -1.22 -8.19
C MET A 62 -1.49 -0.13 -7.13
N LEU A 63 -0.26 0.04 -6.68
CA LEU A 63 0.10 1.18 -5.84
C LEU A 63 0.06 2.46 -6.69
N GLY A 64 -0.53 3.51 -6.15
CA GLY A 64 -0.52 4.84 -6.78
C GLY A 64 0.93 5.31 -6.97
N SER A 65 1.24 5.87 -8.15
CA SER A 65 2.62 6.23 -8.52
C SER A 65 3.26 7.26 -7.58
N ASP A 66 2.43 8.08 -6.94
CA ASP A 66 2.88 9.12 -6.01
C ASP A 66 3.46 8.51 -4.72
N LEU A 67 3.08 7.25 -4.41
CA LEU A 67 3.56 6.48 -3.27
C LEU A 67 4.72 5.55 -3.63
N ASN A 68 5.18 5.53 -4.88
CA ASN A 68 6.31 4.70 -5.29
C ASN A 68 7.57 5.00 -4.46
N LYS A 69 7.81 6.27 -4.11
CA LYS A 69 8.95 6.65 -3.26
C LYS A 69 8.90 5.99 -1.88
N ALA A 70 7.71 5.82 -1.31
CA ALA A 70 7.54 5.15 -0.03
C ALA A 70 7.79 3.64 -0.14
N ALA A 71 7.40 3.00 -1.25
CA ALA A 71 7.69 1.60 -1.52
C ALA A 71 9.20 1.34 -1.72
N VAL A 72 9.88 2.21 -2.47
CA VAL A 72 11.35 2.14 -2.67
C VAL A 72 12.10 2.28 -1.35
N CYS A 73 11.62 3.16 -0.45
CA CYS A 73 12.21 3.29 0.88
C CYS A 73 12.04 2.05 1.77
N LEU A 74 11.11 1.13 1.48
CA LEU A 74 10.98 -0.13 2.22
C LEU A 74 12.00 -1.16 1.72
N GLU A 75 12.31 -1.20 0.42
CA GLU A 75 13.34 -2.11 -0.11
C GLU A 75 14.78 -1.69 0.29
N GLU A 76 15.04 -0.40 0.48
CA GLU A 76 16.38 0.09 0.87
C GLU A 76 16.62 0.14 2.40
N LYS A 77 15.58 0.14 3.24
CA LYS A 77 15.70 0.33 4.72
C LYS A 77 15.66 -0.93 5.57
N ASP A 78 15.66 -2.12 4.97
CA ASP A 78 15.75 -3.37 5.72
C ASP A 78 17.19 -3.78 6.09
N MET A 79 18.18 -2.88 6.02
CA MET A 79 19.56 -3.22 6.39
C MET A 79 20.20 -2.43 7.54
N GLU A 80 19.76 -1.22 7.91
CA GLU A 80 20.30 -0.55 9.11
C GLU A 80 19.20 0.24 9.87
N ASP A 81 18.94 -0.21 11.10
CA ASP A 81 18.37 0.56 12.21
C ASP A 81 16.94 1.10 12.08
N GLY A 82 15.96 0.18 12.07
CA GLY A 82 14.92 0.03 13.11
C GLY A 82 14.14 1.23 13.68
N LEU A 83 14.23 2.43 13.12
CA LEU A 83 13.56 3.63 13.63
C LEU A 83 12.85 4.38 12.51
N PHE A 84 11.56 4.06 12.34
CA PHE A 84 10.65 4.78 11.46
C PHE A 84 10.48 6.22 11.97
N LYS A 85 11.25 7.18 11.43
CA LYS A 85 10.88 8.60 11.48
C LYS A 85 10.02 8.90 10.26
N VAL A 86 8.74 9.17 10.49
CA VAL A 86 7.85 9.76 9.48
C VAL A 86 8.36 11.17 9.22
N PRO A 87 8.79 11.53 7.99
CA PRO A 87 9.15 12.90 7.69
C PRO A 87 7.88 13.77 7.72
N ASN A 88 7.94 14.89 8.43
CA ASN A 88 6.87 15.89 8.47
C ASN A 88 6.57 16.37 7.04
N LEU A 89 5.28 16.43 6.71
CA LEU A 89 4.73 16.83 5.41
C LEU A 89 4.89 18.34 5.07
N GLU A 90 5.73 19.10 5.79
CA GLU A 90 5.87 20.55 5.63
C GLU A 90 7.13 21.01 4.86
N GLU A 91 7.90 20.11 4.26
CA GLU A 91 9.00 20.50 3.35
C GLU A 91 8.79 19.97 1.93
N VAL A 92 7.73 20.44 1.28
CA VAL A 92 7.68 20.53 -0.19
C VAL A 92 7.16 21.92 -0.56
N SER A 93 8.12 22.82 -0.75
CA SER A 93 8.08 24.18 -1.33
C SER A 93 7.12 25.22 -0.75
#